data_AF-A0A0T0MKK9-F1
#
_entry.id   AF-A0A0T0MKK9-F1
#
_cell.length_a   1.000
_cell.length_b   1.000
_cell.length_c   1.000
_cell.angle_alpha   90.00
_cell.angle_beta   90.00
_cell.angle_gamma   90.00
#
_symmetry.space_group_name_H-M   'P 1'
#
loop_
_entity.id
_entity.type
_entity.pdbx_description
1 polymer ?
#
loop_
_entity_poly.entity_id
_entity_poly.type
_entity_poly.pdbx_seq_one_letter_code
_entity_poly.pdbx_strand_id
1 'polypeptide(L)'
;MILGISVISSASASPMYPNQVTYTGQGLNDDGTLQNNNCEDGTAPYLLFVLTANKATAADITLPSGTYAMVQSGNGNGAFKFMADYQDPAMLVDNVIASYDGMATNAQLVISHGCEGEGTPTPSPSWTS
;
A
#
# COMPACT_ATOMS: atom_id res chain seq x y z
N MET A 1 23.47 37.55 -13.75
CA MET A 1 23.37 36.91 -12.43
C MET A 1 22.32 35.83 -12.54
N ILE A 2 22.60 34.66 -11.98
CA ILE A 2 22.30 33.32 -12.53
C ILE A 2 20.81 32.95 -12.52
N LEU A 3 20.40 32.32 -13.62
CA LEU A 3 19.09 31.73 -13.91
C LEU A 3 18.82 30.57 -12.92
N GLY A 4 17.78 30.68 -12.09
CA GLY A 4 17.38 29.62 -11.16
C GLY A 4 16.82 28.41 -11.89
N ILE A 5 17.54 27.28 -11.82
CA ILE A 5 17.12 25.99 -12.36
C ILE A 5 15.91 25.53 -11.55
N SER A 6 14.74 25.54 -12.17
CA SER A 6 13.55 24.87 -11.63
C SER A 6 13.79 23.37 -11.70
N VAL A 7 13.94 22.73 -10.53
CA VAL A 7 13.83 21.28 -10.44
C VAL A 7 12.38 20.91 -10.69
N ILE A 8 12.06 20.60 -11.95
CA ILE A 8 10.83 19.87 -12.27
C ILE A 8 10.98 18.49 -11.66
N SER A 9 10.40 18.29 -10.48
CA SER A 9 10.06 16.95 -10.00
C SER A 9 9.08 16.36 -11.00
N SER A 10 9.62 15.62 -11.96
CA SER A 10 8.84 14.84 -12.91
C SER A 10 8.11 13.76 -12.13
N ALA A 11 6.88 14.03 -11.68
CA ALA A 11 5.93 12.97 -11.44
C ALA A 11 5.73 12.30 -12.82
N SER A 12 6.32 11.14 -13.02
CA SER A 12 5.96 10.29 -14.14
C SER A 12 4.49 9.97 -13.96
N ALA A 13 3.63 10.65 -14.73
CA ALA A 13 2.26 10.19 -14.92
C ALA A 13 2.38 8.84 -15.63
N SER A 14 2.35 7.76 -14.87
CA SER A 14 2.20 6.44 -15.42
C SER A 14 0.95 6.44 -16.29
N PRO A 15 0.95 5.79 -17.46
CA PRO A 15 -0.30 5.59 -18.18
C PRO A 15 -1.27 4.87 -17.25
N MET A 16 -2.36 5.54 -16.86
CA MET A 16 -3.39 4.92 -16.04
C MET A 16 -3.95 3.74 -16.84
N TYR A 17 -3.70 2.52 -16.35
CA TYR A 17 -4.17 1.33 -17.03
C TYR A 17 -5.71 1.30 -17.08
N PRO A 18 -6.33 0.66 -18.08
CA PRO A 18 -7.76 0.79 -18.33
C PRO A 18 -8.64 0.19 -17.22
N ASN A 19 -8.10 -0.76 -16.45
CA ASN A 19 -8.84 -1.44 -15.39
C ASN A 19 -8.39 -0.94 -14.03
N GLN A 20 -9.34 -0.83 -13.10
CA GLN A 20 -9.09 -0.36 -11.75
C GLN A 20 -9.83 -1.23 -10.72
N VAL A 21 -9.26 -1.30 -9.52
CA VAL A 21 -9.93 -1.83 -8.34
C VAL A 21 -9.65 -0.89 -7.17
N THR A 22 -10.71 -0.46 -6.49
CA THR A 22 -10.64 0.37 -5.28
C THR A 22 -10.46 -0.53 -4.07
N TYR A 23 -9.57 -0.14 -3.15
CA TYR A 23 -9.43 -0.79 -1.87
C TYR A 23 -10.65 -0.52 -0.99
N THR A 24 -11.32 -1.57 -0.51
CA THR A 24 -12.57 -1.46 0.27
C THR A 24 -12.46 -2.12 1.65
N GLY A 25 -11.23 -2.26 2.16
CA GLY A 25 -10.98 -2.76 3.53
C GLY A 25 -10.59 -4.24 3.63
N GLN A 26 -10.31 -4.92 2.51
CA GLN A 26 -9.85 -6.31 2.56
C GLN A 26 -8.53 -6.42 3.34
N GLY A 27 -8.44 -7.36 4.27
CA GLY A 27 -7.29 -7.50 5.16
C GLY A 27 -7.41 -6.76 6.50
N LEU A 28 -8.57 -6.15 6.78
CA LEU A 28 -8.87 -5.50 8.06
C LEU A 28 -9.91 -6.29 8.87
N ASN A 29 -9.82 -6.16 10.19
CA ASN A 29 -10.85 -6.56 11.13
C ASN A 29 -12.03 -5.58 11.05
N ASP A 30 -13.17 -5.94 11.65
CA ASP A 30 -14.37 -5.09 11.67
C ASP A 30 -14.15 -3.73 12.36
N ASP A 31 -13.14 -3.63 13.23
CA ASP A 31 -12.73 -2.40 13.92
C ASP A 31 -11.74 -1.53 13.11
N GLY A 32 -11.39 -1.94 11.89
CA GLY A 32 -10.47 -1.22 11.01
C GLY A 32 -8.98 -1.54 11.24
N THR A 33 -8.64 -2.38 12.22
CA THR A 33 -7.26 -2.80 12.46
C THR A 33 -6.80 -3.88 11.48
N LEU A 34 -5.48 -4.11 11.35
CA LEU A 34 -4.94 -5.15 10.48
C LEU A 34 -5.36 -6.56 10.94
N GLN A 35 -5.85 -7.40 10.03
CA GLN A 35 -6.05 -8.83 10.29
C GLN A 35 -4.73 -9.56 10.58
N ASN A 36 -3.64 -9.08 10.00
CA ASN A 36 -2.32 -9.68 10.13
C ASN A 36 -1.28 -8.60 10.47
N ASN A 37 -1.03 -8.42 11.77
CA ASN A 37 -0.03 -7.51 12.30
C ASN A 37 1.30 -8.26 12.50
N ASN A 38 2.26 -8.02 11.60
CA ASN A 38 3.57 -8.64 11.55
C ASN A 38 4.64 -7.66 12.01
N CYS A 39 4.65 -7.37 13.30
CA CYS A 39 5.68 -6.57 13.95
C CYS A 39 6.71 -7.48 14.64
N GLU A 40 7.92 -7.52 14.10
CA GLU A 40 9.10 -7.99 14.84
C GLU A 40 9.78 -6.79 15.51
N ASP A 41 10.47 -7.00 16.63
CA ASP A 41 11.18 -5.94 17.35
C ASP A 41 12.11 -5.16 16.41
N GLY A 42 11.98 -3.83 16.43
CA GLY A 42 12.77 -2.93 15.57
C GLY A 42 12.32 -2.87 14.10
N THR A 43 11.20 -3.50 13.72
CA THR A 43 10.62 -3.38 12.38
C THR A 43 10.09 -1.96 12.17
N ALA A 44 10.55 -1.31 11.09
CA ALA A 44 10.00 -0.02 10.68
C ALA A 44 8.51 -0.18 10.27
N PRO A 45 7.64 0.79 10.57
CA PRO A 45 6.23 0.71 10.19
C PRO A 45 6.03 0.54 8.67
N TYR A 46 5.17 -0.38 8.25
CA TYR A 46 4.87 -0.62 6.84
C TYR A 46 3.48 -1.23 6.61
N LEU A 47 3.00 -1.15 5.37
CA LEU A 47 1.86 -1.91 4.85
C LEU A 47 2.26 -2.64 3.57
N LEU A 48 1.91 -3.92 3.47
CA LEU A 48 2.06 -4.68 2.22
C LEU A 48 0.71 -4.82 1.51
N PHE A 49 0.58 -4.12 0.38
CA PHE A 49 -0.54 -4.28 -0.54
C PHE A 49 -0.28 -5.42 -1.52
N VAL A 50 -1.31 -6.21 -1.78
CA VAL A 50 -1.32 -7.26 -2.80
C VAL A 50 -2.50 -7.04 -3.73
N LEU A 51 -2.20 -6.88 -5.02
CA LEU A 51 -3.18 -6.94 -6.09
C LEU A 51 -3.16 -8.35 -6.70
N THR A 52 -4.32 -8.96 -6.87
CA THR A 52 -4.51 -10.12 -7.76
C THR A 52 -5.43 -9.69 -8.90
N ALA A 53 -4.94 -9.71 -10.14
CA ALA A 53 -5.66 -9.31 -11.34
C ALA A 53 -5.33 -10.27 -12.49
N ASN A 54 -6.33 -11.02 -12.97
CA ASN A 54 -6.10 -12.12 -13.90
C ASN A 54 -5.38 -11.69 -15.19
N LYS A 55 -4.28 -12.39 -15.52
CA LYS A 55 -3.41 -12.14 -16.68
C LYS A 55 -2.87 -10.71 -16.77
N ALA A 56 -2.86 -9.96 -15.66
CA ALA A 56 -2.29 -8.64 -15.68
C ALA A 56 -0.76 -8.70 -15.83
N THR A 57 -0.23 -7.87 -16.72
CA THR A 57 1.21 -7.80 -17.07
C THR A 57 1.91 -6.66 -16.33
N ALA A 58 1.17 -5.61 -15.98
CA ALA A 58 1.64 -4.47 -15.22
C ALA A 58 0.53 -3.94 -14.31
N ALA A 59 0.92 -3.32 -13.20
CA ALA A 59 0.00 -2.68 -12.28
C ALA A 59 0.68 -1.53 -11.54
N ASP A 60 -0.12 -0.52 -11.22
CA ASP A 60 0.24 0.65 -10.43
C ASP A 60 -0.75 0.79 -9.28
N ILE A 61 -0.28 1.32 -8.15
CA ILE A 61 -1.10 1.65 -6.99
C ILE A 61 -1.05 3.16 -6.74
N THR A 62 -2.22 3.77 -6.60
CA THR A 62 -2.40 5.17 -6.24
C THR A 62 -2.81 5.23 -4.78
N LEU A 63 -1.92 5.81 -3.96
CA LEU A 63 -2.14 6.17 -2.56
C LEU A 63 -2.31 7.70 -2.46
N PRO A 64 -2.74 8.23 -1.30
CA PRO A 64 -2.78 9.68 -1.07
C PRO A 64 -1.43 10.40 -1.29
N SER A 65 -0.31 9.69 -1.14
CA SER A 65 1.04 10.20 -1.35
C SER A 65 1.49 10.24 -2.82
N GLY A 66 0.82 9.51 -3.71
CA GLY A 66 1.18 9.43 -5.12
C GLY A 66 0.85 8.09 -5.78
N THR A 67 1.24 7.95 -7.03
CA THR A 67 1.10 6.72 -7.82
C THR A 67 2.46 6.04 -7.95
N TYR A 68 2.49 4.72 -7.74
CA TYR A 68 3.69 3.91 -7.72
C TYR A 68 3.50 2.62 -8.50
N ALA A 69 4.54 2.18 -9.22
CA ALA A 69 4.52 0.89 -9.88
C ALA A 69 4.53 -0.25 -8.85
N MET A 70 3.66 -1.25 -9.04
CA MET A 70 3.67 -2.46 -8.23
C MET A 70 4.62 -3.50 -8.81
N VAL A 71 5.26 -4.29 -7.95
CA VAL A 71 6.20 -5.33 -8.36
C VAL A 71 5.46 -6.65 -8.57
N GLN A 72 5.59 -7.25 -9.76
CA GLN A 72 4.99 -8.54 -10.04
C GLN A 72 5.61 -9.64 -9.17
N SER A 73 4.78 -10.44 -8.52
CA SER A 73 5.18 -11.57 -7.69
C SER A 73 5.10 -12.88 -8.49
N GLY A 74 6.23 -13.56 -8.67
CA GLY A 74 6.30 -14.87 -9.36
C GLY A 74 6.21 -14.78 -10.89
N ASN A 75 5.92 -15.91 -11.54
CA ASN A 75 5.99 -16.06 -13.00
C ASN A 75 4.76 -15.52 -13.77
N GLY A 76 4.33 -14.28 -13.52
CA GLY A 76 3.44 -13.60 -14.47
C GLY A 76 1.94 -13.93 -14.39
N ASN A 77 1.43 -14.41 -13.25
CA ASN A 77 0.02 -14.78 -13.08
C ASN A 77 -0.89 -13.64 -12.58
N GLY A 78 -0.42 -12.39 -12.66
CA GLY A 78 -1.24 -11.24 -12.28
C GLY A 78 -1.30 -10.93 -10.79
N ALA A 79 -0.34 -11.45 -10.00
CA ALA A 79 -0.17 -11.05 -8.61
C ALA A 79 0.91 -9.96 -8.52
N PHE A 80 0.60 -8.83 -7.89
CA PHE A 80 1.51 -7.70 -7.72
C PHE A 80 1.56 -7.26 -6.26
N LYS A 81 2.71 -6.76 -5.84
CA LYS A 81 2.99 -6.33 -4.46
C LYS A 81 3.50 -4.90 -4.44
N PHE A 82 3.11 -4.15 -3.42
CA PHE A 82 3.69 -2.86 -3.11
C PHE A 82 3.82 -2.70 -1.61
N MET A 83 4.99 -2.28 -1.15
CA MET A 83 5.25 -1.96 0.24
C MET A 83 5.18 -0.45 0.41
N ALA A 84 4.29 0.02 1.27
CA ALA A 84 4.12 1.42 1.62
C ALA A 84 4.62 1.68 3.04
N ASP A 85 4.93 2.94 3.34
CA ASP A 85 5.02 3.40 4.72
C ASP A 85 3.68 3.16 5.43
N TYR A 86 3.72 2.94 6.75
CA TYR A 86 2.48 2.75 7.50
C TYR A 86 1.59 4.00 7.47
N GLN A 87 0.31 3.77 7.16
CA GLN A 87 -0.77 4.74 7.28
C GLN A 87 -1.90 4.04 8.01
N ASP A 88 -2.73 4.77 8.76
CA ASP A 88 -3.92 4.21 9.38
C ASP A 88 -4.78 3.49 8.31
N PRO A 89 -4.96 2.16 8.39
CA PRO A 89 -5.65 1.40 7.35
C PRO A 89 -7.09 1.84 7.14
N ALA A 90 -7.77 2.34 8.17
CA ALA A 90 -9.14 2.84 8.07
C ALA A 90 -9.24 4.07 7.15
N MET A 91 -8.18 4.90 7.10
CA MET A 91 -8.12 6.08 6.23
C MET A 91 -7.88 5.72 4.75
N LEU A 92 -7.44 4.50 4.46
CA LEU A 92 -7.10 4.04 3.12
C LEU A 92 -8.31 3.45 2.38
N VAL A 93 -9.35 3.06 3.11
CA VAL A 93 -10.62 2.58 2.55
C VAL A 93 -11.19 3.65 1.61
N ASP A 94 -11.52 3.23 0.38
CA ASP A 94 -12.01 4.07 -0.71
C ASP A 94 -11.03 5.15 -1.25
N ASN A 95 -9.82 5.25 -0.67
CA ASN A 95 -8.80 6.24 -1.06
C ASN A 95 -7.58 5.63 -1.78
N VAL A 96 -7.48 4.30 -1.85
CA VAL A 96 -6.41 3.60 -2.56
C VAL A 96 -6.99 2.87 -3.77
N ILE A 97 -6.34 3.05 -4.92
CA ILE A 97 -6.77 2.46 -6.19
C ILE A 97 -5.59 1.72 -6.81
N ALA A 98 -5.77 0.46 -7.20
CA ALA A 98 -4.84 -0.21 -8.09
C ALA A 98 -5.36 -0.18 -9.52
N SER A 99 -4.52 0.25 -10.46
CA SER A 99 -4.77 0.18 -11.89
C SER A 99 -3.91 -0.91 -12.51
N TYR A 100 -4.41 -1.65 -13.50
CA TYR A 100 -3.67 -2.78 -14.09
C TYR A 100 -3.99 -3.03 -15.57
N ASP A 101 -2.97 -3.47 -16.30
CA ASP A 101 -3.06 -3.90 -17.70
C ASP A 101 -3.34 -5.41 -17.76
N GLY A 102 -4.62 -5.78 -17.84
CA GLY A 102 -5.07 -7.17 -17.78
C GLY A 102 -6.55 -7.33 -18.07
N MET A 103 -7.14 -8.47 -17.69
CA MET A 103 -8.57 -8.69 -17.83
C MET A 103 -9.35 -8.07 -16.66
N ALA A 104 -10.41 -7.32 -16.96
CA ALA A 104 -11.31 -6.68 -15.99
C ALA A 104 -12.23 -7.66 -15.24
N THR A 105 -11.68 -8.74 -14.69
CA THR A 105 -12.48 -9.81 -14.06
C THR A 105 -11.86 -10.23 -12.74
N ASN A 106 -12.64 -10.13 -11.65
CA ASN A 106 -12.30 -10.62 -10.31
C ASN A 106 -10.97 -10.07 -9.74
N ALA A 107 -10.61 -8.83 -10.07
CA ALA A 107 -9.45 -8.21 -9.47
C ALA A 107 -9.72 -7.88 -7.99
N GLN A 108 -8.72 -8.11 -7.13
CA GLN A 108 -8.79 -7.83 -5.70
C GLN A 108 -7.53 -7.12 -5.24
N LEU A 109 -7.71 -6.01 -4.51
CA LEU A 109 -6.66 -5.30 -3.82
C LEU A 109 -6.85 -5.50 -2.32
N VAL A 110 -5.81 -5.97 -1.64
CA VAL A 110 -5.86 -6.40 -0.24
C VAL A 110 -4.64 -5.86 0.49
N ILE A 111 -4.80 -5.45 1.75
CA ILE A 111 -3.67 -5.32 2.67
C ILE A 111 -3.37 -6.73 3.19
N SER A 112 -2.25 -7.32 2.76
CA SER A 112 -1.91 -8.69 3.16
C SER A 112 -1.48 -8.77 4.62
N HIS A 113 -0.70 -7.78 5.05
CA HIS A 113 -0.21 -7.59 6.42
C HIS A 113 0.51 -6.25 6.50
N GLY A 114 0.90 -5.87 7.71
CA GLY A 114 1.73 -4.72 7.96
C GLY A 114 2.26 -4.71 9.38
N CYS A 115 2.89 -3.62 9.75
CA CYS A 115 3.30 -3.32 11.11
C CYS A 115 3.11 -1.82 11.35
N GLU A 116 2.40 -1.46 12.41
CA GLU A 116 2.30 -0.06 12.87
C GLU A 116 3.63 0.46 13.47
N GLY A 117 4.55 -0.46 13.76
CA GLY A 117 5.77 -0.23 14.53
C GLY A 117 5.51 -0.35 16.03
N GLU A 118 6.58 -0.32 16.82
CA GLU A 118 6.42 -0.13 18.25
C GLU A 118 5.96 1.31 18.49
N GLY A 119 4.66 1.48 18.78
CA GLY A 119 4.21 2.65 19.53
C GLY A 119 5.10 2.74 20.76
N THR A 120 5.72 3.89 21.00
CA THR A 120 6.63 4.08 22.13
C THR A 120 6.05 3.42 23.38
N PRO A 121 6.82 2.61 24.14
CA PRO A 121 6.28 2.01 25.35
C PRO A 121 5.80 3.15 26.24
N THR A 122 4.49 3.23 26.45
CA THR A 122 3.95 4.12 27.47
C THR A 122 4.61 3.67 28.77
N PRO A 123 5.39 4.52 29.47
CA PRO A 123 5.98 4.10 30.73
C PRO A 123 4.83 3.72 31.65
N SER A 124 4.71 2.42 31.94
CA SER A 124 3.80 1.93 32.98
C SER A 124 4.11 2.74 34.25
N PRO A 125 3.13 3.33 34.94
CA PRO A 125 3.39 3.93 36.23
C PRO A 125 3.85 2.80 37.15
N SER A 126 5.15 2.73 37.40
CA SER A 126 5.71 1.81 38.40
C SER A 126 5.20 2.29 39.75
N TRP A 127 4.15 1.66 40.25
CA TRP A 127 3.75 1.78 41.64
C TRP A 127 4.83 1.10 42.49
N THR A 128 5.80 1.89 42.95
CA THR A 128 6.63 1.49 44.08
C THR A 128 5.75 1.55 45.33
N SER A 129 5.43 0.38 45.89
CA SER A 129 4.92 0.24 47.26
C SER A 129 6.00 0.62 48.28
#